data_AF-A0A6C0I6D9-F1
#
_entry.id   AF-A0A6C0I6D9-F1
#
_cell.length_a   1.000
_cell.length_b   1.000
_cell.length_c   1.000
_cell.angle_alpha   90.00
_cell.angle_beta   90.00
_cell.angle_gamma   90.00
#
_symmetry.space_group_name_H-M   'P 1'
#
loop_
_entity.id
_entity.type
_entity.pdbx_description
1 polymer ?
#
loop_
_entity_poly.entity_id
_entity_poly.type
_entity_poly.pdbx_seq_one_letter_code
_entity_poly.pdbx_strand_id
1 'polypeptide(L)'
;MEGLLKSLAAAGMVYSSHYLGLKAYDKFCVPDGLWGFLGGILTTASPLCAATLKVVQTTEASYTSAILFGFSRLLIDGVTTISTKVF
;
A
#
# COMPACT_ATOMS: atom_id res chain seq x y z
N MET A 1 -2.88 8.91 -23.70
CA MET A 1 -1.92 7.99 -23.03
C MET A 1 -1.24 8.62 -21.81
N GLU A 2 -0.98 9.94 -21.78
CA GLU A 2 -0.29 10.59 -20.64
C GLU A 2 -0.98 10.45 -19.27
N GLY A 3 -2.32 10.49 -19.21
CA GLY A 3 -3.05 10.36 -17.94
C GLY A 3 -2.92 8.96 -17.31
N LEU A 4 -2.89 7.91 -18.14
CA LEU A 4 -2.68 6.53 -17.69
C LEU A 4 -1.26 6.37 -17.14
N LEU A 5 -0.26 6.89 -17.87
CA LEU A 5 1.15 6.80 -17.47
C LEU A 5 1.42 7.52 -16.15
N LYS A 6 0.84 8.72 -15.96
CA LYS A 6 0.92 9.48 -14.70
C LYS A 6 0.26 8.73 -13.54
N SER A 7 -0.88 8.09 -13.78
CA SER A 7 -1.59 7.31 -12.75
C SER A 7 -0.81 6.07 -12.34
N LEU A 8 -0.20 5.37 -13.31
CA LEU A 8 0.68 4.22 -13.06
C LEU A 8 1.96 4.62 -12.32
N ALA A 9 2.57 5.75 -12.68
CA ALA A 9 3.73 6.28 -11.98
C ALA A 9 3.37 6.68 -10.53
N ALA A 10 2.22 7.33 -10.32
CA ALA A 10 1.74 7.68 -8.98
C ALA A 10 1.45 6.42 -8.14
N ALA A 11 0.78 5.42 -8.71
CA ALA A 11 0.53 4.14 -8.03
C ALA A 11 1.84 3.42 -7.68
N GLY A 12 2.81 3.42 -8.59
CA GLY A 12 4.14 2.87 -8.36
C GLY A 12 4.90 3.59 -7.24
N MET A 13 4.81 4.91 -7.16
CA MET A 13 5.40 5.70 -6.07
C MET A 13 4.71 5.44 -4.72
N VAL A 14 3.38 5.34 -4.70
CA VAL A 14 2.63 5.03 -3.47
C VAL A 14 2.93 3.62 -2.99
N TYR A 15 3.02 2.65 -3.90
CA TYR A 15 3.38 1.27 -3.56
C TYR A 15 4.81 1.16 -3.02
N SER A 16 5.77 1.82 -3.67
CA SER A 16 7.17 1.77 -3.23
C SER A 16 7.35 2.45 -1.87
N SER A 17 6.70 3.59 -1.63
CA SER A 17 6.74 4.27 -0.33
C SER A 17 6.07 3.44 0.78
N HIS A 18 4.95 2.76 0.50
CA HIS A 18 4.32 1.84 1.43
C HIS A 18 5.23 0.64 1.77
N TYR A 19 5.75 -0.05 0.74
CA TYR A 19 6.60 -1.22 0.89
C TYR A 19 7.92 -0.90 1.60
N LEU A 20 8.55 0.24 1.26
CA LEU A 20 9.76 0.70 1.93
C LEU A 20 9.48 1.10 3.39
N GLY A 21 8.34 1.73 3.66
CA GLY A 21 7.90 2.04 5.01
C GLY A 21 7.72 0.80 5.87
N LEU A 22 7.09 -0.25 5.33
CA LEU A 22 6.96 -1.56 5.97
C LEU A 22 8.32 -2.21 6.24
N LYS A 23 9.19 -2.27 5.23
CA LYS A 23 10.55 -2.83 5.36
C LYS A 23 11.39 -2.08 6.39
N ALA A 24 11.29 -0.76 6.44
CA ALA A 24 11.98 0.06 7.43
C ALA A 24 11.41 -0.20 8.84
N TYR A 25 10.10 -0.28 8.98
CA TYR A 25 9.47 -0.60 10.25
C TYR A 25 9.85 -2.00 10.75
N ASP A 26 9.81 -3.01 9.89
CA ASP A 26 10.24 -4.38 10.18
C ASP A 26 11.72 -4.45 10.63
N LYS A 27 12.62 -3.77 9.91
CA LYS A 27 14.05 -3.79 10.22
C LYS A 27 14.44 -3.02 11.49
N PHE A 28 13.77 -1.89 11.77
CA PHE A 28 14.20 -0.96 12.81
C PHE A 28 13.29 -0.93 14.04
N CYS A 29 12.02 -1.29 13.90
CA CYS A 29 11.03 -1.15 14.96
C CYS A 29 10.59 -2.49 15.56
N VAL A 30 10.43 -3.53 14.71
CA VAL A 30 10.03 -4.87 15.14
C VAL A 30 10.97 -5.91 14.51
N PRO A 31 12.23 -5.98 14.98
CA PRO A 31 13.17 -6.96 14.46
C PRO A 31 12.68 -8.40 14.73
N ASP A 32 12.97 -9.30 13.81
CA ASP A 32 12.54 -10.70 13.88
C ASP A 32 13.02 -11.44 15.16
N GLY A 33 12.19 -12.38 15.63
CA GLY A 33 12.49 -13.30 16.74
C GLY A 33 11.89 -12.91 18.09
N LEU A 34 11.94 -13.83 19.06
CA LEU A 34 11.33 -13.66 20.40
C LEU A 34 11.93 -12.49 21.21
N TRP A 35 13.24 -12.28 21.11
CA TRP A 35 13.93 -11.13 21.72
C TRP A 35 13.64 -9.82 20.99
N GLY A 36 13.48 -9.89 19.66
CA GLY A 36 13.09 -8.74 18.84
C GLY A 36 11.63 -8.34 19.02
N PHE A 37 10.75 -9.28 19.35
CA PHE A 37 9.36 -9.02 19.74
C PHE A 37 9.27 -8.29 21.10
N LEU A 38 9.99 -8.77 22.11
CA LEU A 38 10.02 -8.14 23.44
C LEU A 38 10.73 -6.78 23.42
N GLY A 39 11.86 -6.66 22.71
CA GLY A 39 12.52 -5.37 22.46
C GLY A 39 11.65 -4.44 21.60
N GLY A 40 10.96 -5.03 20.62
CA GLY A 40 10.00 -4.40 19.74
C GLY A 40 8.90 -3.68 20.49
N ILE A 41 8.36 -4.21 21.59
CA ILE A 41 7.35 -3.48 22.40
C ILE A 41 7.90 -2.16 22.96
N LEU A 42 9.19 -2.09 23.30
CA LEU A 42 9.83 -0.88 23.80
C LEU A 42 10.27 0.06 22.66
N THR A 43 10.81 -0.48 21.56
CA THR A 43 11.23 0.33 20.40
C THR A 43 10.08 0.78 19.51
N THR A 44 8.97 0.04 19.44
CA THR A 44 7.75 0.45 18.71
C THR A 44 7.05 1.62 19.38
N ALA A 45 7.20 1.77 20.70
CA ALA A 45 6.75 2.97 21.42
C ALA A 45 7.60 4.21 21.12
N SER A 46 8.71 4.07 20.39
CA SER A 46 9.52 5.23 20.00
C SER A 46 8.78 6.13 19.00
N PRO A 47 8.97 7.46 19.08
CA PRO A 47 8.29 8.41 18.20
C PRO A 47 8.65 8.20 16.71
N LEU A 48 9.85 7.66 16.44
CA LEU A 48 10.28 7.29 15.09
C LEU A 48 9.43 6.15 14.53
N CYS A 49 9.26 5.07 15.28
CA CYS A 49 8.46 3.93 14.86
C CYS A 49 6.98 4.26 14.73
N ALA A 50 6.44 5.08 15.64
CA ALA A 50 5.07 5.58 15.53
C ALA A 50 4.86 6.44 14.27
N ALA A 51 5.83 7.28 13.91
CA ALA A 51 5.77 8.08 12.69
C ALA A 51 5.80 7.20 11.42
N THR A 52 6.68 6.21 11.36
CA THR A 52 6.75 5.27 10.23
C THR A 52 5.46 4.47 10.10
N LEU A 53 4.92 3.98 11.22
CA LEU A 53 3.65 3.25 11.23
C LEU A 53 2.50 4.11 10.70
N LYS A 54 2.47 5.39 11.07
CA LYS A 54 1.46 6.33 10.59
C LYS A 54 1.57 6.57 9.08
N VAL A 55 2.78 6.66 8.53
CA VAL A 55 3.00 6.74 7.07
C VAL A 55 2.49 5.47 6.37
N VAL A 56 2.79 4.30 6.93
CA VAL A 56 2.30 3.02 6.40
C VAL A 56 0.77 2.95 6.44
N GLN A 57 0.13 3.30 7.55
CA GLN A 57 -1.34 3.32 7.67
C GLN A 57 -2.01 4.30 6.68
N THR A 58 -1.39 5.46 6.46
CA THR A 58 -1.94 6.48 5.54
C THR A 58 -1.82 6.02 4.08
N THR A 59 -0.71 5.36 3.74
CA THR A 59 -0.48 4.80 2.40
C THR A 59 -1.27 3.51 2.17
N GLU A 60 -1.60 2.75 3.22
CA GLU A 60 -2.45 1.56 3.17
C GLU A 60 -3.84 1.90 2.63
N ALA A 61 -4.52 2.89 3.21
CA ALA A 61 -5.82 3.33 2.73
C ALA A 61 -5.78 3.74 1.25
N SER A 62 -4.70 4.41 0.82
CA SER A 62 -4.53 4.87 -0.56
C SER A 62 -4.26 3.71 -1.53
N TYR A 63 -3.48 2.71 -1.12
CA TYR A 63 -3.20 1.49 -1.86
C TYR A 63 -4.47 0.65 -2.04
N THR A 64 -5.20 0.40 -0.95
CA THR A 64 -6.44 -0.38 -0.98
C THR A 64 -7.50 0.29 -1.84
N SER A 65 -7.61 1.62 -1.76
CA SER A 65 -8.49 2.41 -2.62
C SER A 65 -8.10 2.31 -4.10
N ALA A 66 -6.82 2.48 -4.42
CA ALA A 66 -6.34 2.42 -5.80
C ALA A 66 -6.57 1.03 -6.42
N ILE A 67 -6.34 -0.04 -5.65
CA ILE A 67 -6.65 -1.41 -6.09
C ILE A 67 -8.15 -1.59 -6.24
N LEU A 68 -8.96 -1.22 -5.25
CA LEU A 68 -10.41 -1.37 -5.34
C LEU A 68 -10.98 -0.61 -6.55
N PHE A 69 -10.60 0.65 -6.75
CA PHE A 69 -11.06 1.44 -7.89
C PHE A 69 -10.57 0.86 -9.22
N GLY A 70 -9.31 0.42 -9.29
CA GLY A 70 -8.75 -0.22 -10.47
C GLY A 70 -9.47 -1.54 -10.82
N PHE A 71 -9.68 -2.41 -9.83
CA PHE A 71 -10.41 -3.68 -10.00
C PHE A 71 -11.88 -3.43 -10.34
N SER A 72 -12.52 -2.50 -9.65
CA SER A 72 -13.93 -2.15 -9.90
C SER A 72 -14.11 -1.64 -11.32
N ARG A 73 -13.18 -0.79 -11.83
CA ARG A 73 -13.19 -0.38 -13.24
C ARG A 73 -12.97 -1.53 -14.19
N LEU A 74 -11.98 -2.40 -13.94
CA LEU A 74 -11.75 -3.58 -14.78
C LEU A 74 -12.98 -4.50 -14.85
N LEU A 75 -13.69 -4.68 -13.74
CA LEU A 75 -14.93 -5.45 -13.69
C LEU A 75 -16.06 -4.75 -14.44
N ILE A 76 -16.27 -3.45 -14.23
CA ILE A 76 -17.33 -2.67 -14.90
C ILE A 76 -17.07 -2.58 -16.40
N ASP A 77 -15.84 -2.26 -16.81
CA ASP A 77 -15.42 -2.20 -18.22
C ASP A 77 -15.47 -3.60 -18.87
N GLY A 78 -15.13 -4.65 -18.12
CA GLY A 78 -15.28 -6.04 -18.57
C GLY A 78 -16.74 -6.44 -18.79
N VAL A 79 -17.61 -6.14 -17.82
CA VAL A 79 -19.06 -6.41 -17.91
C VAL A 79 -19.72 -5.62 -19.04
N THR A 80 -19.39 -4.34 -19.18
CA THR A 80 -19.91 -3.52 -20.29
C THR A 80 -19.39 -3.95 -21.65
N THR A 81 -18.12 -4.35 -21.76
CA THR A 81 -17.56 -4.90 -23.02
C THR A 81 -18.24 -6.22 -23.42
N ILE A 82 -18.58 -7.07 -22.45
CA ILE A 82 -19.37 -8.29 -22.70
C ILE A 82 -20.78 -7.92 -23.17
N SER A 83 -21.43 -6.96 -22.51
CA SER A 83 -22.80 -6.54 -22.85
C SER A 83 -22.93 -5.96 -24.26
N THR A 84 -21.91 -5.25 -24.75
CA THR A 84 -21.92 -4.67 -26.11
C THR A 84 -21.62 -5.70 -27.21
N LYS A 85 -20.97 -6.83 -26.88
CA LYS A 85 -20.72 -7.91 -27.87
C LYS A 85 -21.87 -8.90 -28.02
N VAL A 86 -22.86 -8.87 -27.12
CA VAL A 86 -24.02 -9.77 -27.11
C VAL A 86 -25.23 -9.18 -27.86
N PHE A 87 -25.16 -7.92 -28.30
CA PHE A 87 -26.18 -7.24 -29.11
C PHE A 87 -25.67 -6.93 -30.52
#